data_AF-A0A4R9AHD0-F1
#
_entry.id   AF-A0A4R9AHD0-F1
#
_cell.length_a   1.000
_cell.length_b   1.000
_cell.length_c   1.000
_cell.angle_alpha   90.00
_cell.angle_beta   90.00
_cell.angle_gamma   90.00
#
_symmetry.space_group_name_H-M   'P 1'
#
loop_
_entity.id
_entity.type
_entity.pdbx_description
1 polymer ?
#
loop_
_entity_poly.entity_id
_entity_poly.type
_entity_poly.pdbx_seq_one_letter_code
_entity_poly.pdbx_strand_id
1 'polypeptide(L)'
;MSNAIRRPVPLFMDVDGSLLADPADTGETEPRLRTGRLDLDFPDDMSYPTRICFDPEVVAGLNKLVNEGLVQLIWASPWDHAANRLLVPAIGLLEAPYDVAEIGTRYGDQMAAGIWVKALAIGRWLRENGLQNAPIVMVDDLLINQASGFMSPQRRSIEVVGVYRNASGARAARCTGGGDPCLR
;
A
#
# COMPACT_ATOMS: atom_id res chain seq x y z
N MET A 1 2.42 32.51 -15.65
CA MET A 1 1.81 31.39 -14.90
C MET A 1 2.72 30.19 -15.08
N SER A 2 3.38 29.72 -14.02
CA SER A 2 4.23 28.52 -14.14
C SER A 2 3.34 27.32 -14.36
N ASN A 3 3.51 26.61 -15.48
CA ASN A 3 3.02 25.25 -15.64
C ASN A 3 3.75 24.36 -14.62
N ALA A 4 3.26 24.36 -13.39
CA ALA A 4 3.68 23.37 -12.41
C ALA A 4 3.27 22.02 -12.98
N ILE A 5 4.24 21.23 -13.44
CA ILE A 5 4.02 19.85 -13.85
C ILE A 5 3.39 19.16 -12.64
N ARG A 6 2.09 18.87 -12.71
CA ARG A 6 1.41 18.09 -11.68
C ARG A 6 1.99 16.69 -11.75
N ARG A 7 2.68 16.30 -10.69
CA ARG A 7 3.10 14.91 -10.51
C ARG A 7 1.86 14.05 -10.24
N PRO A 8 1.79 12.82 -10.77
CA PRO A 8 0.73 11.88 -10.42
C PRO A 8 0.68 11.66 -8.92
N VAL A 9 -0.51 11.45 -8.36
CA VAL A 9 -0.66 11.14 -6.93
C VAL A 9 -0.32 9.66 -6.72
N PRO A 10 0.58 9.30 -5.77
CA PRO A 10 0.80 7.91 -5.40
C PRO A 10 -0.50 7.24 -4.93
N LEU A 11 -0.89 6.16 -5.60
CA LEU A 11 -2.02 5.31 -5.26
C LEU A 11 -1.48 3.94 -4.81
N PHE A 12 -1.51 3.70 -3.50
CA PHE A 12 -1.14 2.42 -2.92
C PHE A 12 -2.35 1.47 -2.95
N MET A 13 -2.19 0.34 -3.60
CA MET A 13 -3.29 -0.59 -3.88
C MET A 13 -3.01 -1.95 -3.23
N ASP A 14 -3.94 -2.40 -2.39
CA ASP A 14 -4.02 -3.81 -2.04
C ASP A 14 -4.68 -4.64 -3.16
N VAL A 15 -4.35 -5.93 -3.19
CA VAL A 15 -4.89 -6.86 -4.18
C VAL A 15 -6.14 -7.55 -3.65
N ASP A 16 -5.99 -8.36 -2.60
CA ASP A 16 -7.09 -9.15 -2.05
C ASP A 16 -8.12 -8.24 -1.36
N GLY A 17 -9.41 -8.54 -1.50
CA GLY A 17 -10.54 -7.76 -0.97
C GLY A 17 -10.78 -6.39 -1.63
N SER A 18 -9.74 -5.80 -2.23
CA SER A 18 -9.78 -4.46 -2.84
C SER A 18 -9.93 -4.50 -4.36
N LEU A 19 -9.04 -5.24 -5.03
CA LEU A 19 -9.05 -5.41 -6.47
C LEU A 19 -9.60 -6.78 -6.88
N LEU A 20 -9.35 -7.79 -6.04
CA LEU A 20 -9.88 -9.13 -6.16
C LEU A 20 -10.97 -9.36 -5.11
N ALA A 21 -12.09 -9.93 -5.53
CA ALA A 21 -13.14 -10.38 -4.62
C ALA A 21 -12.82 -11.78 -4.08
N ASP A 22 -13.09 -12.03 -2.79
CA ASP A 22 -13.00 -13.37 -2.23
C ASP A 22 -14.13 -14.25 -2.80
N PRO A 23 -13.81 -15.42 -3.39
CA PRO A 23 -14.83 -16.37 -3.84
C PRO A 23 -15.85 -16.76 -2.76
N ALA A 24 -15.44 -16.82 -1.49
CA ALA A 24 -16.29 -17.24 -0.37
C ALA A 24 -17.38 -16.21 -0.02
N ASP A 25 -17.14 -14.92 -0.27
CA ASP A 25 -18.06 -13.83 0.08
C ASP A 25 -19.19 -13.65 -0.93
N THR A 26 -19.06 -14.22 -2.13
CA THR A 26 -20.01 -13.93 -3.21
C THR A 26 -21.31 -14.73 -3.12
N GLY A 27 -21.33 -15.95 -2.55
CA GLY A 27 -22.54 -16.75 -2.26
C GLY A 27 -23.40 -17.18 -3.46
N GLU A 28 -23.42 -16.37 -4.52
CA GLU A 28 -24.01 -16.49 -5.84
C GLU A 28 -23.11 -15.63 -6.76
N THR A 29 -22.95 -15.98 -8.04
CA THR A 29 -22.10 -15.21 -8.96
C THR A 29 -22.61 -13.78 -9.12
N GLU A 30 -22.01 -12.81 -8.41
CA GLU A 30 -22.24 -11.37 -8.63
C GLU A 30 -22.03 -11.08 -10.13
N PRO A 31 -23.09 -10.71 -10.88
CA PRO A 31 -23.02 -10.64 -12.35
C PRO A 31 -21.99 -9.66 -12.89
N ARG A 32 -21.59 -8.67 -12.09
CA ARG A 32 -20.52 -7.72 -12.45
C ARG A 32 -19.13 -8.36 -12.49
N LEU A 33 -18.88 -9.38 -11.66
CA LEU A 33 -17.56 -9.96 -11.52
C LEU A 33 -17.22 -10.90 -12.68
N ARG A 34 -15.94 -10.90 -13.06
CA ARG A 34 -15.35 -11.82 -14.03
C ARG A 34 -14.35 -12.72 -13.35
N THR A 35 -14.31 -13.97 -13.81
CA THR A 35 -13.30 -14.92 -13.39
C THR A 35 -12.12 -14.90 -14.35
N GLY A 36 -10.92 -14.67 -13.82
CA GLY A 36 -9.64 -14.82 -14.51
C GLY A 36 -8.89 -16.06 -14.03
N ARG A 37 -7.88 -16.47 -14.79
CA ARG A 37 -6.95 -17.54 -14.40
C ARG A 37 -5.54 -16.98 -14.35
N LEU A 38 -4.82 -17.27 -13.26
CA LEU A 38 -3.40 -16.94 -13.18
C LEU A 38 -2.57 -18.01 -13.90
N ASP A 39 -1.54 -17.57 -14.60
CA ASP A 39 -0.51 -18.43 -15.16
C ASP A 39 0.57 -18.68 -14.09
N LEU A 40 0.54 -19.87 -13.48
CA LEU A 40 1.36 -20.23 -12.33
C LEU A 40 2.56 -21.11 -12.72
N ASP A 41 3.04 -21.02 -13.96
CA ASP A 41 4.13 -21.85 -14.50
C ASP A 41 5.50 -21.74 -13.76
N PHE A 42 5.56 -21.08 -12.60
CA PHE A 42 6.78 -20.90 -11.81
C PHE A 42 6.63 -21.38 -10.36
N PRO A 43 7.63 -22.11 -9.83
CA PRO A 43 7.64 -22.62 -8.47
C PRO A 43 8.12 -21.52 -7.52
N ASP A 44 7.28 -20.53 -7.22
CA ASP A 44 7.51 -19.72 -6.02
C ASP A 44 6.82 -20.44 -4.84
N ASP A 45 7.47 -20.45 -3.67
CA ASP A 45 6.97 -21.03 -2.41
C ASP A 45 5.70 -20.35 -1.87
N MET A 46 5.08 -19.47 -2.66
CA MET A 46 3.87 -18.71 -2.39
C MET A 46 2.70 -19.32 -3.17
N SER A 47 1.72 -19.88 -2.47
CA SER A 47 0.51 -20.41 -3.09
C SER A 47 -0.44 -19.28 -3.47
N TYR A 48 -0.31 -18.75 -4.68
CA TYR A 48 -1.31 -17.83 -5.26
C TYR A 48 -2.56 -18.58 -5.72
N PRO A 49 -3.75 -17.94 -5.71
CA PRO A 49 -4.96 -18.57 -6.20
C PRO A 49 -4.88 -18.84 -7.72
N THR A 50 -5.27 -20.04 -8.17
CA THR A 50 -5.32 -20.35 -9.61
C THR A 50 -6.42 -19.60 -10.36
N ARG A 51 -7.49 -19.24 -9.65
CA ARG A 51 -8.65 -18.49 -10.16
C ARG A 51 -8.83 -17.24 -9.33
N ILE A 52 -9.10 -16.14 -10.02
CA ILE A 52 -9.33 -14.84 -9.41
C ILE A 52 -10.69 -14.30 -9.86
N CYS A 53 -11.34 -13.49 -9.02
CA CYS A 53 -12.58 -12.80 -9.36
C CYS A 53 -12.34 -11.29 -9.25
N PHE A 54 -12.70 -10.52 -10.26
CA PHE A 54 -12.49 -9.08 -10.30
C PHE A 54 -13.60 -8.36 -11.06
N ASP A 55 -13.75 -7.06 -10.82
CA ASP A 55 -14.69 -6.21 -11.56
C ASP A 55 -13.96 -5.51 -12.73
N PRO A 56 -14.31 -5.79 -14.00
CA PRO A 56 -13.66 -5.15 -15.15
C PRO A 56 -13.84 -3.64 -15.20
N GLU A 57 -14.92 -3.09 -14.64
CA GLU A 57 -15.13 -1.65 -14.60
C GLU A 57 -14.12 -0.97 -13.68
N VAL A 58 -13.76 -1.62 -12.57
CA VAL A 58 -12.71 -1.14 -11.65
C VAL A 58 -11.35 -1.14 -12.35
N VAL A 59 -11.02 -2.21 -13.08
CA VAL A 59 -9.77 -2.29 -13.86
C VAL A 59 -9.73 -1.21 -14.94
N ALA A 60 -10.82 -1.01 -15.68
CA ALA A 60 -10.92 0.03 -16.71
C ALA A 60 -10.76 1.44 -16.12
N GLY A 61 -11.37 1.69 -14.95
CA GLY A 61 -11.20 2.93 -14.20
C GLY A 61 -9.75 3.17 -13.78
N LEU A 62 -9.08 2.14 -13.27
CA LEU A 62 -7.68 2.24 -12.87
C LEU A 62 -6.75 2.53 -14.06
N ASN A 63 -6.94 1.81 -15.16
CA ASN A 63 -6.22 2.07 -16.42
C ASN A 63 -6.41 3.52 -16.88
N LYS A 64 -7.63 4.07 -16.79
CA LYS A 64 -7.88 5.46 -17.16
C LYS A 64 -7.11 6.44 -16.27
N LEU A 65 -7.13 6.24 -14.94
CA LEU A 65 -6.44 7.12 -14.00
C LEU A 65 -4.91 7.11 -14.23
N VAL A 66 -4.34 5.95 -14.52
CA VAL A 66 -2.91 5.80 -14.84
C VAL A 66 -2.59 6.46 -16.18
N ASN A 67 -3.37 6.16 -17.23
CA ASN A 67 -3.14 6.69 -18.59
C ASN A 67 -3.28 8.22 -18.66
N GLU A 68 -4.15 8.81 -17.86
CA GLU A 68 -4.30 10.26 -17.76
C GLU A 68 -3.22 10.93 -16.88
N GLY A 69 -2.30 10.15 -16.31
CA GLY A 69 -1.23 10.64 -15.44
C GLY A 69 -1.74 11.20 -14.10
N LEU A 70 -2.95 10.82 -13.69
CA LEU A 70 -3.56 11.30 -12.46
C LEU A 70 -3.00 10.58 -11.23
N VAL A 71 -2.70 9.29 -11.39
CA VAL A 71 -2.14 8.45 -10.32
C VAL A 71 -0.90 7.68 -10.78
N GLN A 72 -0.01 7.43 -9.83
CA GLN A 72 1.06 6.44 -9.94
C GLN A 72 0.65 5.23 -9.11
N LEU A 73 0.25 4.15 -9.78
CA LEU A 73 -0.15 2.92 -9.10
C LEU A 73 1.08 2.25 -8.47
N ILE A 74 0.96 1.88 -7.19
CA ILE A 74 2.00 1.21 -6.42
C ILE A 74 1.36 0.04 -5.68
N TRP A 75 1.92 -1.16 -5.84
CA TRP A 75 1.46 -2.32 -5.10
C TRP A 75 1.83 -2.22 -3.63
N ALA A 76 0.84 -2.37 -2.76
CA ALA A 76 1.00 -2.44 -1.31
C ALA A 76 0.25 -3.68 -0.79
N SER A 77 0.68 -4.85 -1.27
CA SER A 77 0.04 -6.14 -1.03
C SER A 77 1.08 -7.24 -0.83
N PRO A 78 0.79 -8.33 -0.08
CA PRO A 78 1.70 -9.48 0.05
C PRO A 78 2.06 -10.15 -1.28
N TRP A 79 1.37 -9.81 -2.36
CA TRP A 79 1.73 -10.21 -3.72
C TRP A 79 3.05 -9.60 -4.19
N ASP A 80 3.46 -8.44 -3.65
CA ASP A 80 4.68 -7.71 -4.02
C ASP A 80 4.88 -7.69 -5.57
N HIS A 81 6.07 -8.05 -6.05
CA HIS A 81 6.41 -8.11 -7.47
C HIS A 81 5.60 -9.15 -8.25
N ALA A 82 5.01 -10.15 -7.57
CA ALA A 82 4.17 -11.14 -8.24
C ALA A 82 2.87 -10.52 -8.77
N ALA A 83 2.42 -9.37 -8.25
CA ALA A 83 1.27 -8.65 -8.82
C ALA A 83 1.55 -8.20 -10.27
N ASN A 84 2.72 -7.63 -10.54
CA ASN A 84 3.12 -7.27 -11.91
C ASN A 84 3.23 -8.48 -12.83
N ARG A 85 3.74 -9.61 -12.33
CA ARG A 85 3.99 -10.81 -13.13
C ARG A 85 2.72 -11.62 -13.41
N LEU A 86 1.89 -11.84 -12.39
CA LEU A 86 0.76 -12.77 -12.42
C LEU A 86 -0.57 -12.05 -12.62
N LEU A 87 -0.82 -11.01 -11.83
CA LEU A 87 -2.13 -10.37 -11.74
C LEU A 87 -2.39 -9.43 -12.92
N VAL A 88 -1.45 -8.53 -13.20
CA VAL A 88 -1.57 -7.53 -14.27
C VAL A 88 -2.01 -8.14 -15.61
N PRO A 89 -1.32 -9.17 -16.16
CA PRO A 89 -1.73 -9.76 -17.42
C PRO A 89 -3.08 -10.48 -17.33
N ALA A 90 -3.41 -11.07 -16.17
CA ALA A 90 -4.65 -11.83 -16.00
C ALA A 90 -5.90 -10.95 -15.97
N ILE A 91 -5.80 -9.70 -15.49
CA ILE A 91 -6.94 -8.78 -15.39
C ILE A 91 -6.94 -7.67 -16.45
N GLY A 92 -5.84 -7.50 -17.19
CA GLY A 92 -5.73 -6.51 -18.27
C GLY A 92 -5.38 -5.10 -17.81
N LEU A 93 -4.52 -4.97 -16.79
CA LEU A 93 -3.93 -3.68 -16.42
C LEU A 93 -2.87 -3.23 -17.44
N LEU A 94 -2.82 -1.93 -17.71
CA LEU A 94 -1.98 -1.31 -18.76
C LEU A 94 -0.84 -0.49 -18.13
N GLU A 95 0.21 -0.17 -18.89
CA GLU A 95 1.36 0.65 -18.43
C GLU A 95 2.19 0.02 -17.30
N ALA A 96 2.06 -1.29 -17.09
CA ALA A 96 2.94 -2.05 -16.21
C ALA A 96 4.39 -2.13 -16.78
N PRO A 97 5.42 -2.36 -15.94
CA PRO A 97 5.35 -2.68 -14.52
C PRO A 97 5.05 -1.46 -13.63
N TYR A 98 4.29 -1.69 -12.57
CA TYR A 98 4.04 -0.71 -11.52
C TYR A 98 5.08 -0.83 -10.39
N ASP A 99 5.24 0.25 -9.62
CA ASP A 99 6.11 0.23 -8.45
C ASP A 99 5.57 -0.67 -7.33
N VAL A 100 6.45 -1.09 -6.43
CA VAL A 100 6.12 -1.98 -5.32
C VAL A 100 6.61 -1.37 -4.01
N ALA A 101 5.69 -1.16 -3.07
CA ALA A 101 6.01 -0.90 -1.67
C ALA A 101 6.17 -2.25 -0.96
N GLU A 102 7.36 -2.84 -1.08
CA GLU A 102 7.61 -4.23 -0.68
C GLU A 102 7.20 -4.52 0.77
N ILE A 103 6.25 -5.42 0.95
CA ILE A 103 5.86 -5.91 2.26
C ILE A 103 6.80 -7.05 2.64
N GLY A 104 7.04 -7.99 1.73
CA GLY A 104 7.73 -9.27 1.94
C GLY A 104 6.81 -10.34 2.54
N THR A 105 7.10 -11.61 2.28
CA THR A 105 6.19 -12.73 2.59
C THR A 105 6.38 -13.34 3.99
N ARG A 106 7.16 -12.68 4.87
CA ARG A 106 7.65 -13.27 6.14
C ARG A 106 7.00 -12.72 7.42
N TYR A 107 5.83 -12.10 7.35
CA TYR A 107 5.37 -11.20 8.42
C TYR A 107 4.12 -11.62 9.21
N GLY A 108 3.81 -12.92 9.26
CA GLY A 108 2.83 -13.44 10.23
C GLY A 108 3.10 -12.94 11.66
N ASP A 109 4.38 -12.89 12.06
CA ASP A 109 4.81 -12.42 13.38
C ASP A 109 4.62 -10.91 13.59
N GLN A 110 4.78 -10.07 12.56
CA GLN A 110 4.59 -8.62 12.68
C GLN A 110 3.11 -8.22 12.66
N MET A 111 2.29 -8.95 11.90
CA MET A 111 0.82 -8.81 11.99
C MET A 111 0.33 -9.20 13.39
N ALA A 112 0.88 -10.27 13.98
CA ALA A 112 0.60 -10.67 15.36
C ALA A 112 1.07 -9.64 16.41
N ALA A 113 2.15 -8.89 16.13
CA ALA A 113 2.67 -7.84 17.00
C ALA A 113 1.90 -6.51 16.92
N GLY A 114 0.84 -6.43 16.11
CA GLY A 114 0.05 -5.21 15.96
C GLY A 114 0.77 -4.09 15.22
N ILE A 115 1.66 -4.43 14.28
CA ILE A 115 2.31 -3.49 13.36
C ILE A 115 1.61 -3.57 12.02
N TRP A 116 1.16 -2.42 11.48
CA TRP A 116 0.69 -2.38 10.10
C TRP A 116 1.86 -2.37 9.13
N VAL A 117 2.19 -3.55 8.62
CA VAL A 117 3.32 -3.80 7.71
C VAL A 117 3.26 -2.94 6.44
N LYS A 118 2.05 -2.67 5.92
CA LYS A 118 1.85 -1.79 4.75
C LYS A 118 2.23 -0.34 5.05
N ALA A 119 1.89 0.22 6.22
CA ALA A 119 2.35 1.57 6.58
C ALA A 119 3.86 1.70 6.58
N LEU A 120 4.56 0.68 7.10
CA LEU A 120 6.03 0.68 7.11
C LEU A 120 6.60 0.61 5.70
N ALA A 121 6.07 -0.28 4.86
CA ALA A 121 6.47 -0.42 3.47
C ALA A 121 6.23 0.87 2.67
N ILE A 122 5.03 1.45 2.80
CA ILE A 122 4.64 2.73 2.17
C ILE A 122 5.53 3.87 2.67
N GLY A 123 5.72 3.97 3.99
CA GLY A 123 6.57 5.00 4.59
C GLY A 123 8.03 4.90 4.14
N ARG A 124 8.55 3.68 3.94
CA ARG A 124 9.87 3.44 3.37
C ARG A 124 9.92 3.90 1.90
N TRP A 125 8.97 3.45 1.09
CA TRP A 125 8.88 3.83 -0.32
C TRP A 125 8.78 5.36 -0.52
N LEU A 126 7.94 6.04 0.28
CA LEU A 126 7.81 7.51 0.25
C LEU A 126 9.12 8.22 0.62
N ARG A 127 9.91 7.66 1.55
CA ARG A 127 11.21 8.24 1.91
C ARG A 127 12.22 8.08 0.79
N GLU A 128 12.30 6.89 0.21
CA GLU A 128 13.23 6.56 -0.88
C GLU A 128 12.95 7.40 -2.13
N ASN A 129 11.68 7.75 -2.37
CA ASN A 129 11.26 8.56 -3.51
C ASN A 129 11.20 10.08 -3.21
N GLY A 130 11.57 10.53 -2.00
CA GLY A 130 11.53 11.95 -1.64
C GLY A 130 10.12 12.56 -1.59
N LEU A 131 9.10 11.73 -1.32
CA LEU A 131 7.68 12.07 -1.34
C LEU A 131 7.07 12.09 0.07
N GLN A 132 7.87 12.30 1.12
CA GLN A 132 7.39 12.17 2.49
C GLN A 132 6.23 13.15 2.81
N ASN A 133 6.16 14.30 2.13
CA ASN A 133 5.11 15.32 2.31
C ASN A 133 4.03 15.29 1.21
N ALA A 134 4.10 14.35 0.27
CA ALA A 134 3.15 14.27 -0.82
C ALA A 134 1.79 13.76 -0.31
N PRO A 135 0.66 14.24 -0.87
CA PRO A 135 -0.62 13.56 -0.68
C PRO A 135 -0.53 12.16 -1.29
N ILE A 136 -1.19 11.20 -0.66
CA ILE A 136 -1.28 9.81 -1.14
C ILE A 136 -2.74 9.36 -1.10
N VAL A 137 -3.06 8.37 -1.90
CA VAL A 137 -4.31 7.60 -1.81
C VAL A 137 -3.94 6.17 -1.46
N MET A 138 -4.71 5.53 -0.59
CA MET A 138 -4.62 4.10 -0.34
C MET A 138 -5.98 3.45 -0.43
N VAL A 139 -6.03 2.32 -1.13
CA VAL A 139 -7.19 1.44 -1.24
C VAL A 139 -6.80 0.09 -0.68
N ASP A 140 -7.47 -0.30 0.39
CA ASP A 140 -7.23 -1.53 1.16
C ASP A 140 -8.53 -1.82 1.94
N ASP A 141 -9.05 -3.03 1.80
CA ASP A 141 -10.34 -3.48 2.34
C ASP A 141 -10.30 -3.61 3.86
N LEU A 142 -9.11 -3.74 4.41
CA LEU A 142 -8.88 -3.80 5.85
C LEU A 142 -8.71 -2.41 6.47
N LEU A 143 -8.88 -1.31 5.73
CA LEU A 143 -8.92 0.06 6.30
C LEU A 143 -10.18 0.35 7.14
N ILE A 144 -10.80 -0.66 7.74
CA ILE A 144 -12.01 -0.55 8.54
C ILE A 144 -11.79 0.23 9.85
N ASN A 145 -12.78 1.07 10.16
CA ASN A 145 -12.90 1.94 11.32
C ASN A 145 -13.20 1.15 12.62
N GLN A 146 -12.32 0.25 13.02
CA GLN A 146 -12.49 -0.53 14.25
C GLN A 146 -11.44 -0.09 15.27
N ALA A 147 -11.87 0.71 16.24
CA ALA A 147 -11.05 1.11 17.40
C ALA A 147 -10.64 -0.09 18.28
N SER A 148 -11.24 -1.25 18.07
CA SER A 148 -10.92 -2.53 18.72
C SER A 148 -11.24 -3.70 17.79
N GLY A 149 -10.43 -4.77 17.85
CA GLY A 149 -10.57 -5.96 17.00
C GLY A 149 -9.21 -6.46 16.49
N PHE A 150 -9.17 -7.69 15.94
CA PHE A 150 -7.96 -8.32 15.41
C PHE A 150 -7.27 -7.48 14.31
N MET A 151 -8.06 -6.68 13.57
CA MET A 151 -7.62 -5.78 12.49
C MET A 151 -7.31 -4.33 12.96
N SER A 152 -7.53 -3.99 14.25
CA SER A 152 -7.28 -2.64 14.82
C SER A 152 -5.84 -2.07 14.75
N PRO A 153 -4.76 -2.84 14.52
CA PRO A 153 -3.41 -2.33 14.31
C PRO A 153 -3.22 -1.37 13.12
N GLN A 154 -4.08 -1.49 12.10
CA GLN A 154 -3.95 -0.78 10.81
C GLN A 154 -4.09 0.74 10.98
N ARG A 155 -5.15 1.18 11.68
CA ARG A 155 -5.39 2.59 11.98
C ARG A 155 -4.33 3.22 12.90
N ARG A 156 -3.97 2.54 14.00
CA ARG A 156 -3.00 3.06 14.98
C ARG A 156 -1.63 3.33 14.34
N SER A 157 -1.25 2.52 13.36
CA SER A 157 0.02 2.69 12.65
C SER A 157 0.02 3.88 11.69
N ILE A 158 -1.11 4.20 11.04
CA ILE A 158 -1.26 5.44 10.24
C ILE A 158 -1.05 6.67 11.12
N GLU A 159 -1.65 6.66 12.32
CA GLU A 159 -1.51 7.75 13.29
C GLU A 159 -0.06 7.86 13.79
N VAL A 160 0.63 6.75 14.07
CA VAL A 160 2.04 6.77 14.49
C VAL A 160 2.97 7.29 13.36
N VAL A 161 2.78 6.85 12.12
CA VAL A 161 3.56 7.36 10.96
C VAL A 161 3.26 8.85 10.71
N GLY A 162 2.04 9.31 10.94
CA GLY A 162 1.66 10.72 10.89
C GLY A 162 2.19 11.56 12.07
N VAL A 163 2.28 11.00 13.27
CA VAL A 163 2.64 11.70 14.52
C VAL A 163 4.15 11.74 14.78
N TYR A 164 4.96 10.85 14.20
CA TYR A 164 6.43 10.96 14.27
C TYR A 164 6.98 12.27 13.65
N ARG A 165 6.14 13.03 12.92
CA ARG A 165 6.42 14.40 12.49
C ARG A 165 6.21 15.49 13.53
N ASN A 166 5.34 15.30 14.52
CA ASN A 166 5.07 16.35 15.51
C ASN A 166 5.97 16.26 16.74
N ALA A 167 6.52 15.08 17.05
CA ALA A 167 7.37 14.91 18.23
C ALA A 167 8.86 15.22 17.98
N SER A 168 9.31 15.23 16.73
CA SER A 168 10.72 15.50 16.37
C SER A 168 11.01 16.98 16.03
N GLY A 169 9.99 17.85 16.04
CA GLY A 169 10.11 19.30 15.79
C GLY A 169 10.11 20.19 17.04
N ALA A 170 9.95 19.64 18.25
CA ALA A 170 9.81 20.43 19.47
C ALA A 170 10.81 20.02 20.56
N ARG A 171 12.12 20.15 20.30
CA ARG A 171 13.16 20.39 21.32
C ARG A 171 14.51 20.69 20.66
N ALA A 172 14.61 21.84 20.00
CA ALA A 172 15.89 22.44 19.67
C ALA A 172 15.76 23.98 19.75
N ALA A 173 15.61 24.50 20.98
CA ALA A 173 15.88 25.91 21.23
C ALA A 173 16.22 26.16 22.71
N ARG A 174 17.50 26.53 22.91
CA ARG A 174 18.06 27.38 23.98
C ARG A 174 18.19 26.79 25.39
N CYS A 175 19.43 26.42 25.71
CA CYS A 175 20.18 27.11 26.76
C CYS A 175 21.59 27.40 26.24
N THR A 176 21.80 28.64 25.81
CA THR A 176 23.10 29.27 25.63
C THR A 176 23.67 29.63 27.00
N GLY A 177 24.92 29.28 27.28
CA GLY A 177 25.71 29.97 28.32
C GLY A 177 26.56 29.06 29.19
N GLY A 178 27.79 28.82 28.74
CA GLY A 178 29.04 28.87 29.50
C GLY A 178 29.12 28.30 30.92
N GLY A 179 30.02 27.32 31.09
CA GLY A 179 30.72 27.08 32.35
C GLY A 179 30.83 25.61 32.72
N ASP A 180 31.85 24.94 32.20
CA ASP A 180 32.51 23.86 32.95
C ASP A 180 33.33 24.53 34.07
N PRO A 181 33.49 23.94 35.28
CA PRO A 181 34.22 22.68 35.37
C PRO A 181 33.74 21.68 36.45
N CYS A 182 34.16 20.43 36.27
CA CYS A 182 34.55 19.46 37.30
C CYS A 182 34.56 19.99 38.76
N LEU A 183 33.78 19.34 39.66
CA LEU A 183 34.24 18.77 40.94
C LEU A 183 33.07 18.39 41.86
N ARG A 184 33.15 17.14 42.35
CA ARG A 184 32.49 16.48 43.50
C ARG A 184 31.12 15.86 43.27
#